data_AF-A0A162YYH6-F1
#
_entry.id   AF-A0A162YYH6-F1
#
_cell.length_a   1.000
_cell.length_b   1.000
_cell.length_c   1.000
_cell.angle_alpha   90.00
_cell.angle_beta   90.00
_cell.angle_gamma   90.00
#
_symmetry.space_group_name_H-M   'P 1'
#
loop_
_entity.id
_entity.type
_entity.pdbx_description
1 polymer ?
#
loop_
_entity_poly.entity_id
_entity_poly.type
_entity_poly.pdbx_seq_one_letter_code
_entity_poly.pdbx_strand_id
1 'polypeptide(L)'
;MKKFFLLFLITSISFISCEKNEIDSDIETSEITVDYDQKSALQRDFARAMALALKESIPLRKFIKDEALKMFDNDYDILYHMVKNKQLSDGKKLRDVLKKYYKDENRLDEIENQVPLLTILVPTLPKNSFSAELWDVQNEVPEVAIRMNNTNHVPVINNLGEEYIIKGGHIPGFPIIVIKENERIVYNSGLTKENRYLKGAEFSTKDNRSFQFLSDAFDRSKVQNISKRRTRRLDQKILDAYDIYKNTDGWHRDYIYYDLTQNNTRDQFSFDFQEHITDFVLIDAMNAYQKIADQSGEPNYLNSKKENSSGWTGGFFEFKVKVLINARNGVGEELTTFFTAKPEELFLIEYRQLTENINIYVFESIYSKTKRMMLPLFNWDLNQYASSIKIEIEEVDLTETTTITDTRLVKFANNFSIDPTDGILKKIGLKFGASLEQNVSQSVQKKITQGNDELGEVIINFADNVYTGKKHRRRYITRRYYTGLFGISVEPIRVQN
;
A
#
# COMPACT_ATOMS: atom_id res chain seq x y z
N MET A 1 -76.32 5.92 53.43
CA MET A 1 -77.43 5.15 52.84
C MET A 1 -77.73 5.67 51.44
N LYS A 2 -77.95 4.74 50.51
CA LYS A 2 -78.55 4.88 49.17
C LYS A 2 -77.74 5.56 48.06
N LYS A 3 -77.15 4.66 47.26
CA LYS A 3 -76.93 4.67 45.82
C LYS A 3 -77.88 5.60 45.04
N PHE A 4 -77.35 6.32 44.06
CA PHE A 4 -78.04 6.50 42.79
C PHE A 4 -77.04 6.43 41.63
N PHE A 5 -77.37 5.53 40.71
CA PHE A 5 -76.73 5.26 39.44
C PHE A 5 -77.41 6.19 38.43
N LEU A 6 -76.67 6.96 37.62
CA LEU A 6 -77.21 7.46 36.38
C LEU A 6 -76.14 7.49 35.28
N LEU A 7 -76.49 6.77 34.23
CA LEU A 7 -75.82 6.56 32.95
C LEU A 7 -75.81 7.87 32.15
N PHE A 8 -74.67 8.26 31.54
CA PHE A 8 -74.67 9.11 30.35
C PHE A 8 -73.55 8.73 29.37
N LEU A 9 -73.98 8.07 28.30
CA LEU A 9 -73.60 8.17 26.89
C LEU A 9 -72.20 8.72 26.49
N ILE A 10 -71.38 7.78 26.00
CA ILE A 10 -70.49 7.80 24.82
C ILE A 10 -70.21 9.16 24.16
N THR A 11 -68.93 9.54 24.11
CA THR A 11 -68.29 10.08 22.89
C THR A 11 -66.79 9.77 22.90
N SER A 12 -66.38 8.89 21.98
CA SER A 12 -64.98 8.58 21.68
C SER A 12 -64.29 9.79 21.06
N ILE A 13 -63.20 10.25 21.68
CA ILE A 13 -62.13 10.95 20.97
C ILE A 13 -60.81 10.35 21.47
N SER A 14 -60.25 9.50 20.63
CA SER A 14 -58.89 8.99 20.76
C SER A 14 -57.91 10.08 20.35
N PHE A 15 -57.17 10.64 21.29
CA PHE A 15 -55.86 11.22 21.01
C PHE A 15 -54.82 10.60 21.93
N ILE A 16 -53.83 10.04 21.26
CA ILE A 16 -52.74 9.20 21.73
C ILE A 16 -51.90 9.96 22.77
N SER A 17 -51.71 9.30 23.92
CA SER A 17 -50.78 9.69 24.97
C SER A 17 -49.35 9.61 24.45
N CYS A 18 -48.60 10.71 24.55
CA CYS A 18 -47.16 10.73 24.40
C CYS A 18 -46.55 10.15 25.69
N GLU A 19 -46.16 8.89 25.65
CA GLU A 19 -45.35 8.26 26.70
C GLU A 19 -43.95 8.90 26.65
N LYS A 20 -43.57 9.58 27.74
CA LYS A 20 -42.18 9.97 27.98
C LYS A 20 -41.40 8.68 28.26
N ASN A 21 -40.66 8.21 27.26
CA ASN A 21 -39.55 7.29 27.54
C ASN A 21 -38.41 8.12 28.12
N GLU A 22 -38.20 7.96 29.42
CA GLU A 22 -36.97 8.34 30.10
C GLU A 22 -35.81 7.63 29.38
N ILE A 23 -34.93 8.42 28.76
CA ILE A 23 -33.64 7.94 28.30
C ILE A 23 -32.80 7.81 29.57
N ASP A 24 -32.59 6.57 29.98
CA ASP A 24 -31.63 6.18 31.00
C ASP A 24 -30.26 6.74 30.59
N SER A 25 -29.83 7.76 31.33
CA SER A 25 -28.59 8.49 31.09
C SER A 25 -27.47 7.88 31.92
N ASP A 26 -27.16 6.61 31.66
CA ASP A 26 -25.92 5.99 32.11
C ASP A 26 -25.04 5.70 30.88
N ILE A 27 -24.46 6.78 30.32
CA ILE A 27 -23.22 6.64 29.55
C ILE A 27 -22.12 6.54 30.59
N GLU A 28 -21.74 5.31 30.95
CA GLU A 28 -20.45 5.05 31.57
C GLU A 28 -19.37 5.67 30.67
N THR A 29 -18.79 6.79 31.08
CA THR A 29 -17.51 7.27 30.54
C THR A 29 -16.43 6.33 31.03
N SER A 30 -16.33 5.16 30.41
CA SER A 30 -15.15 4.31 30.55
C SER A 30 -13.96 5.09 30.01
N GLU A 31 -12.94 5.28 30.86
CA GLU A 31 -11.63 5.74 30.40
C GLU A 31 -11.13 4.74 29.36
N ILE A 32 -10.83 5.23 28.15
CA ILE A 32 -10.25 4.37 27.12
C ILE A 32 -8.86 3.97 27.59
N THR A 33 -8.61 2.67 27.67
CA THR A 33 -7.30 2.10 27.97
C THR A 33 -6.82 1.31 26.76
N VAL A 34 -5.50 1.27 26.55
CA VAL A 34 -4.85 0.49 25.49
C VAL A 34 -3.95 -0.54 26.14
N ASP A 35 -4.03 -1.78 25.66
CA ASP A 35 -3.15 -2.86 26.10
C ASP A 35 -1.88 -2.89 25.25
N TYR A 36 -0.73 -2.87 25.92
CA TYR A 36 0.58 -2.86 25.26
C TYR A 36 1.15 -4.27 25.24
N ASP A 37 1.33 -4.82 24.05
CA ASP A 37 2.20 -5.99 23.88
C ASP A 37 3.65 -5.65 24.28
N GLN A 38 4.50 -6.68 24.36
CA GLN A 38 5.89 -6.53 24.79
C GLN A 38 6.69 -5.52 23.95
N LYS A 39 6.54 -5.50 22.63
CA LYS A 39 7.23 -4.55 21.75
C LYS A 39 6.63 -3.16 21.85
N SER A 40 5.31 -3.05 21.88
CA SER A 40 4.60 -1.78 22.05
C SER A 40 4.97 -1.10 23.37
N ALA A 41 5.18 -1.87 24.45
CA ALA A 41 5.68 -1.36 25.73
C ALA A 41 7.12 -0.80 25.64
N LEU A 42 8.00 -1.43 24.86
CA LEU A 42 9.35 -0.93 24.58
C LEU A 42 9.32 0.37 23.75
N GLN A 43 8.45 0.42 22.73
CA GLN A 43 8.22 1.63 21.92
C GLN A 43 7.68 2.78 22.77
N ARG A 44 6.81 2.49 23.75
CA ARG A 44 6.29 3.48 24.71
C ARG A 44 7.39 4.13 25.54
N ASP A 45 8.34 3.34 26.04
CA ASP A 45 9.48 3.87 26.78
C ASP A 45 10.38 4.75 25.89
N PHE A 46 10.58 4.34 24.63
CA PHE A 46 11.28 5.15 23.63
C PHE A 46 10.55 6.46 23.33
N ALA A 47 9.24 6.41 23.12
CA ALA A 47 8.40 7.56 22.85
C ALA A 47 8.48 8.59 23.99
N ARG A 48 8.47 8.14 25.25
CA ARG A 48 8.60 8.99 26.43
C ARG A 48 9.96 9.70 26.48
N ALA A 49 11.06 8.98 26.25
CA ALA A 49 12.39 9.59 26.19
C ALA A 49 12.50 10.60 25.04
N MET A 50 11.93 10.27 23.87
CA MET A 50 11.91 11.14 22.70
C MET A 50 11.11 12.42 22.94
N ALA A 51 9.92 12.34 23.54
CA ALA A 51 9.05 13.51 23.82
C ALA A 51 9.76 14.53 24.72
N LEU A 52 10.40 14.05 25.79
CA LEU A 52 11.17 14.90 26.70
C LEU A 52 12.40 15.50 26.00
N ALA A 53 13.12 14.71 25.20
CA ALA A 53 14.28 15.18 24.46
C ALA A 53 13.94 16.26 23.42
N LEU A 54 12.82 16.11 22.70
CA LEU A 54 12.37 17.05 21.67
C LEU A 54 11.99 18.41 22.26
N LYS A 55 11.40 18.42 23.46
CA LYS A 55 11.09 19.64 24.21
C LYS A 55 12.35 20.44 24.53
N GLU A 56 13.42 19.78 24.95
CA GLU A 56 14.65 20.44 25.41
C GLU A 56 15.64 20.76 24.28
N SER A 57 15.56 20.08 23.14
CA SER A 57 16.61 20.13 22.11
C SER A 57 16.09 20.56 20.73
N ILE A 58 16.27 21.84 20.39
CA ILE A 58 16.14 22.34 19.01
C ILE A 58 17.07 21.58 18.04
N PRO A 59 18.35 21.31 18.39
CA PRO A 59 19.22 20.48 17.54
C PRO A 59 18.63 19.11 17.22
N LEU A 60 17.92 18.47 18.16
CA LEU A 60 17.26 17.18 17.93
C LEU A 60 16.09 17.34 16.97
N ARG A 61 15.22 18.33 17.18
CA ARG A 61 14.09 18.61 16.28
C ARG A 61 14.57 18.83 14.84
N LYS A 62 15.63 19.63 14.67
CA LYS A 62 16.26 19.83 13.37
C LYS A 62 16.83 18.55 12.78
N PHE A 63 17.52 17.74 13.58
CA PHE A 63 18.08 16.48 13.13
C PHE A 63 17.00 15.51 12.63
N ILE A 64 15.90 15.35 13.37
CA ILE A 64 14.76 14.50 12.98
C ILE A 64 14.14 15.02 11.67
N LYS A 65 13.85 16.33 11.58
CA LYS A 65 13.34 16.94 10.34
C LYS A 65 14.26 16.66 9.14
N ASP A 66 15.57 16.90 9.30
CA ASP A 66 16.55 16.76 8.22
C ASP A 66 16.74 15.30 7.79
N GLU A 67 16.62 14.32 8.70
CA GLU A 67 16.66 12.89 8.35
C GLU A 67 15.35 12.43 7.69
N ALA A 68 14.18 12.85 8.18
CA ALA A 68 12.89 12.53 7.56
C ALA A 68 12.79 13.01 6.11
N LEU A 69 13.27 14.22 5.82
CA LEU A 69 13.25 14.80 4.47
C LEU A 69 14.13 14.05 3.45
N LYS A 70 15.00 13.15 3.89
CA LYS A 70 15.77 12.28 2.97
C LYS A 70 14.91 11.21 2.34
N MET A 71 13.81 10.85 3.01
CA MET A 71 12.87 9.83 2.63
C MET A 71 13.55 8.54 2.17
N PHE A 72 14.41 7.97 3.01
CA PHE A 72 15.37 6.93 2.60
C PHE A 72 14.69 5.68 2.03
N ASP A 73 13.49 5.35 2.50
CA ASP A 73 12.65 4.24 2.08
C ASP A 73 11.42 4.69 1.25
N ASN A 74 11.46 5.92 0.72
CA ASN A 74 10.38 6.65 0.04
C ASN A 74 9.22 7.13 0.93
N ASP A 75 9.38 7.17 2.25
CA ASP A 75 8.47 7.85 3.18
C ASP A 75 9.26 8.73 4.17
N TYR A 76 8.61 9.50 5.04
CA TYR A 76 9.27 10.33 6.05
C TYR A 76 9.74 9.54 7.28
N ASP A 77 10.08 8.27 7.06
CA ASP A 77 10.57 7.35 8.06
C ASP A 77 12.06 7.59 8.36
N ILE A 78 12.42 7.37 9.62
CA ILE A 78 13.81 7.40 10.10
C ILE A 78 14.06 6.12 10.88
N LEU A 79 14.78 5.18 10.26
CA LEU A 79 15.21 3.96 10.94
C LEU A 79 16.24 4.32 12.03
N TYR A 80 15.88 4.13 13.30
CA TYR A 80 16.67 4.57 14.44
C TYR A 80 18.11 4.03 14.41
N HIS A 81 18.30 2.76 14.06
CA HIS A 81 19.62 2.13 13.96
C HIS A 81 20.56 2.80 12.94
N MET A 82 20.03 3.43 11.89
CA MET A 82 20.84 4.17 10.91
C MET A 82 21.34 5.52 11.45
N VAL A 83 20.65 6.08 12.43
CA VAL A 83 20.86 7.47 12.88
C VAL A 83 21.33 7.62 14.32
N LYS A 84 21.17 6.59 15.17
CA LYS A 84 21.47 6.65 16.62
C LYS A 84 22.86 7.17 16.96
N ASN A 85 23.85 6.87 16.11
CA ASN A 85 25.25 7.26 16.29
C ASN A 85 25.67 8.52 15.51
N LYS A 86 24.76 9.17 14.78
CA LYS A 86 25.03 10.44 14.08
C LYS A 86 25.00 11.60 15.08
N GLN A 87 25.77 12.64 14.78
CA GLN A 87 25.84 13.84 15.60
C GLN A 87 24.77 14.85 15.19
N LEU A 88 24.17 15.48 16.19
CA LEU A 88 23.33 16.66 16.07
C LEU A 88 24.20 17.90 15.81
N SER A 89 23.58 19.04 15.49
CA SER A 89 24.31 20.29 15.25
C SER A 89 25.09 20.82 16.47
N ASP A 90 24.78 20.35 17.67
CA ASP A 90 25.53 20.66 18.91
C ASP A 90 26.62 19.63 19.24
N GLY A 91 26.89 18.68 18.33
CA GLY A 91 27.95 17.68 18.44
C GLY A 91 27.60 16.44 19.27
N LYS A 92 26.46 16.43 19.99
CA LYS A 92 25.99 15.24 20.73
C LYS A 92 25.47 14.19 19.77
N LYS A 93 25.53 12.91 20.13
CA LYS A 93 24.87 11.84 19.35
C LYS A 93 23.41 11.70 19.75
N LEU A 94 22.55 11.27 18.81
CA LEU A 94 21.14 11.01 19.08
C LEU A 94 20.95 10.07 20.28
N ARG A 95 21.64 8.92 20.28
CA ARG A 95 21.57 7.94 21.36
C ARG A 95 21.93 8.55 22.72
N ASP A 96 22.96 9.39 22.77
CA ASP A 96 23.42 10.03 24.01
C ASP A 96 22.42 11.08 24.53
N VAL A 97 21.68 11.73 23.63
CA VAL A 97 20.59 12.64 24.01
C VAL A 97 19.44 11.86 24.65
N LEU A 98 19.03 10.74 24.05
CA LEU A 98 17.92 9.92 24.55
C LEU A 98 18.26 9.22 25.87
N LYS A 99 19.51 8.72 26.01
CA LYS A 99 19.96 7.96 27.20
C LYS A 99 19.67 8.67 28.52
N LYS A 100 19.69 10.01 28.53
CA LYS A 100 19.45 10.86 29.72
C LYS A 100 18.06 10.71 30.34
N TYR A 101 17.09 10.25 29.57
CA TYR A 101 15.69 10.13 30.03
C TYR A 101 15.34 8.71 30.49
N TYR A 102 16.30 7.79 30.48
CA TYR A 102 16.13 6.45 31.04
C TYR A 102 16.67 6.39 32.47
N LYS A 103 15.90 5.79 33.37
CA LYS A 103 16.36 5.50 34.75
C LYS A 103 17.34 4.34 34.78
N ASP A 104 17.08 3.32 33.96
CA ASP A 104 17.96 2.17 33.75
C ASP A 104 18.66 2.34 32.40
N GLU A 105 20.00 2.45 32.43
CA GLU A 105 20.81 2.61 31.23
C GLU A 105 20.67 1.43 30.26
N ASN A 106 20.34 0.23 30.77
CA ASN A 106 20.20 -0.97 29.94
C ASN A 106 18.87 -0.99 29.16
N ARG A 107 17.88 -0.17 29.54
CA ARG A 107 16.58 -0.18 28.89
C ARG A 107 16.65 0.25 27.43
N LEU A 108 17.51 1.22 27.10
CA LEU A 108 17.73 1.63 25.71
C LEU A 108 18.43 0.52 24.90
N ASP A 109 19.35 -0.23 25.51
CA ASP A 109 19.97 -1.40 24.88
C ASP A 109 18.97 -2.52 24.63
N GLU A 110 18.04 -2.73 25.56
CA GLU A 110 16.94 -3.68 25.41
C GLU A 110 16.04 -3.31 24.22
N ILE A 111 15.62 -2.04 24.13
CA ILE A 111 14.83 -1.52 23.00
C ILE A 111 15.57 -1.74 21.68
N GLU A 112 16.86 -1.38 21.63
CA GLU A 112 17.72 -1.56 20.46
C GLU A 112 17.85 -3.03 20.01
N ASN A 113 17.75 -3.98 20.94
CA ASN A 113 17.88 -5.40 20.63
C ASN A 113 16.55 -6.05 20.24
N GLN A 114 15.46 -5.68 20.92
CA GLN A 114 14.14 -6.31 20.74
C GLN A 114 13.28 -5.64 19.67
N VAL A 115 13.57 -4.37 19.31
CA VAL A 115 12.83 -3.63 18.27
C VAL A 115 13.81 -3.13 17.19
N PRO A 116 14.44 -4.03 16.42
CA PRO A 116 15.48 -3.66 15.45
C PRO A 116 14.97 -2.80 14.29
N LEU A 117 13.66 -2.83 14.01
CA LEU A 117 12.99 -2.03 12.98
C LEU A 117 12.40 -0.72 13.54
N LEU A 118 12.76 -0.34 14.78
CA LEU A 118 12.29 0.89 15.43
C LEU A 118 12.50 2.12 14.54
N THR A 119 11.39 2.79 14.23
CA THR A 119 11.33 3.87 13.26
C THR A 119 10.59 5.06 13.84
N ILE A 120 11.09 6.25 13.50
CA ILE A 120 10.45 7.53 13.78
C ILE A 120 9.87 8.05 12.49
N LEU A 121 8.55 8.13 12.39
CA LEU A 121 7.82 8.73 11.28
C LEU A 121 7.48 10.18 11.60
N VAL A 122 7.72 11.08 10.63
CA VAL A 122 7.18 12.44 10.65
C VAL A 122 5.97 12.50 9.71
N PRO A 123 4.73 12.39 10.23
CA PRO A 123 3.55 12.26 9.39
C PRO A 123 3.23 13.55 8.63
N THR A 124 2.51 13.42 7.51
CA THR A 124 1.86 14.56 6.85
C THR A 124 0.41 14.65 7.31
N LEU A 125 0.09 15.71 8.04
CA LEU A 125 -1.22 15.90 8.65
C LEU A 125 -2.15 16.78 7.80
N PRO A 126 -3.48 16.66 7.99
CA PRO A 126 -4.48 17.39 7.23
C PRO A 126 -4.30 18.91 7.28
N LYS A 127 -4.82 19.59 6.25
CA LYS A 127 -4.87 21.06 6.17
C LYS A 127 -3.51 21.74 6.35
N ASN A 128 -2.42 21.05 5.97
CA ASN A 128 -1.04 21.53 6.14
C ASN A 128 -0.71 21.87 7.61
N SER A 129 -1.37 21.22 8.56
CA SER A 129 -1.18 21.50 9.99
C SER A 129 0.19 21.06 10.52
N PHE A 130 0.76 20.01 9.95
CA PHE A 130 2.11 19.55 10.25
C PHE A 130 2.64 18.60 9.17
N SER A 131 3.93 18.68 8.86
CA SER A 131 4.67 17.72 8.01
C SER A 131 6.17 17.94 8.17
N ALA A 132 7.00 17.01 7.71
CA ALA A 132 8.45 17.20 7.72
C ALA A 132 8.87 18.48 6.99
N GLU A 133 8.24 18.79 5.85
CA GLU A 133 8.50 20.01 5.08
C GLU A 133 8.14 21.27 5.86
N LEU A 134 6.95 21.29 6.47
CA LEU A 134 6.38 22.48 7.10
C LEU A 134 6.88 22.70 8.53
N TRP A 135 7.45 21.69 9.18
CA TRP A 135 7.81 21.73 10.60
C TRP A 135 8.74 22.89 10.94
N ASP A 136 8.26 23.84 11.74
CA ASP A 136 9.04 24.92 12.31
C ASP A 136 9.75 24.47 13.58
N VAL A 137 10.97 23.95 13.42
CA VAL A 137 11.77 23.38 14.51
C VAL A 137 12.11 24.36 15.64
N GLN A 138 11.94 25.67 15.43
CA GLN A 138 12.16 26.67 16.50
C GLN A 138 10.95 26.71 17.44
N ASN A 139 9.76 26.83 16.85
CA ASN A 139 8.53 27.15 17.59
C ASN A 139 7.65 25.92 17.86
N GLU A 140 7.82 24.83 17.11
CA GLU A 140 6.99 23.64 17.22
C GLU A 140 7.75 22.51 17.93
N VAL A 141 7.20 22.05 19.05
CA VAL A 141 7.65 20.85 19.77
C VAL A 141 6.63 19.75 19.50
N PRO A 142 6.98 18.71 18.73
CA PRO A 142 6.04 17.64 18.49
C PRO A 142 5.87 16.76 19.73
N GLU A 143 4.64 16.32 19.93
CA GLU A 143 4.34 15.18 20.80
C GLU A 143 4.76 13.87 20.13
N VAL A 144 4.70 12.76 20.86
CA VAL A 144 5.16 11.46 20.33
C VAL A 144 4.08 10.41 20.47
N ALA A 145 3.51 10.00 19.34
CA ALA A 145 2.55 8.92 19.22
C ALA A 145 3.23 7.56 19.09
N ILE A 146 2.49 6.51 19.46
CA ILE A 146 2.91 5.11 19.32
C ILE A 146 1.89 4.41 18.42
N ARG A 147 2.33 3.87 17.29
CA ARG A 147 1.46 3.02 16.44
C ARG A 147 1.30 1.67 17.12
N MET A 148 0.06 1.27 17.35
CA MET A 148 -0.30 -0.01 17.95
C MET A 148 -0.67 -1.01 16.85
N ASN A 149 -0.45 -2.31 17.10
CA ASN A 149 -0.81 -3.37 16.15
C ASN A 149 -2.14 -4.08 16.49
N ASN A 150 -2.74 -3.76 17.64
CA ASN A 150 -3.92 -4.42 18.18
C ASN A 150 -5.14 -3.50 18.30
N THR A 151 -5.00 -2.21 17.95
CA THR A 151 -6.07 -1.21 18.03
C THR A 151 -5.82 -0.04 17.08
N ASN A 152 -6.88 0.66 16.69
CA ASN A 152 -6.79 1.92 15.95
C ASN A 152 -6.67 3.15 16.87
N HIS A 153 -6.77 2.97 18.20
CA HIS A 153 -6.45 4.03 19.17
C HIS A 153 -4.94 4.26 19.21
N VAL A 154 -4.54 5.53 19.32
CA VAL A 154 -3.14 5.93 19.28
C VAL A 154 -2.76 6.57 20.62
N PRO A 155 -1.98 5.87 21.47
CA PRO A 155 -1.39 6.49 22.64
C PRO A 155 -0.37 7.56 22.24
N VAL A 156 -0.36 8.67 22.98
CA VAL A 156 0.49 9.84 22.75
C VAL A 156 1.14 10.26 24.06
N ILE A 157 2.44 10.50 24.01
CA ILE A 157 3.19 11.13 25.09
C ILE A 157 3.38 12.62 24.78
N ASN A 158 2.83 13.48 25.64
CA ASN A 158 2.95 14.92 25.51
C ASN A 158 4.34 15.40 25.96
N ASN A 159 4.58 16.71 25.82
CA ASN A 159 5.86 17.33 26.16
C ASN A 159 6.18 17.36 27.69
N LEU A 160 5.23 16.98 28.55
CA LEU A 160 5.43 16.80 29.99
C LEU A 160 5.76 15.34 30.35
N GLY A 161 5.71 14.42 29.36
CA GLY A 161 5.84 12.99 29.59
C GLY A 161 4.55 12.34 30.06
N GLU A 162 3.42 13.02 30.00
CA GLU A 162 2.10 12.46 30.33
C GLU A 162 1.52 11.76 29.12
N GLU A 163 0.72 10.73 29.36
CA GLU A 163 0.13 9.92 28.31
C GLU A 163 -1.37 10.18 28.18
N TYR A 164 -1.85 10.26 26.96
CA TYR A 164 -3.26 10.29 26.63
C TYR A 164 -3.51 9.54 25.31
N ILE A 165 -4.77 9.34 24.94
CA ILE A 165 -5.14 8.56 23.76
C ILE A 165 -5.88 9.44 22.75
N ILE A 166 -5.40 9.42 21.51
CA ILE A 166 -6.17 9.87 20.34
C ILE A 166 -7.01 8.69 19.88
N LYS A 167 -8.34 8.86 19.85
CA LYS A 167 -9.25 7.78 19.50
C LYS A 167 -9.09 7.35 18.03
N GLY A 168 -9.42 6.10 17.73
CA GLY A 168 -9.57 5.60 16.36
C GLY A 168 -10.39 6.57 15.49
N GLY A 169 -9.90 6.80 14.27
CA GLY A 169 -10.56 7.68 13.28
C GLY A 169 -10.29 9.17 13.49
N HIS A 170 -9.63 9.54 14.59
CA HIS A 170 -9.21 10.91 14.86
C HIS A 170 -7.79 11.14 14.33
N ILE A 171 -7.53 12.37 13.90
CA ILE A 171 -6.26 12.79 13.31
C ILE A 171 -5.80 14.06 14.01
N PRO A 172 -4.57 14.12 14.54
CA PRO A 172 -4.02 15.34 15.10
C PRO A 172 -3.83 16.42 14.03
N GLY A 173 -4.02 17.67 14.45
CA GLY A 173 -3.80 18.89 13.68
C GLY A 173 -2.75 19.78 14.34
N PHE A 174 -1.78 19.17 15.01
CA PHE A 174 -0.70 19.81 15.74
C PHE A 174 0.59 19.01 15.57
N PRO A 175 1.77 19.59 15.88
CA PRO A 175 3.05 18.90 15.76
C PRO A 175 3.09 17.57 16.52
N ILE A 176 3.36 16.48 15.80
CA ILE A 176 3.45 15.14 16.37
C ILE A 176 4.33 14.25 15.48
N ILE A 177 5.10 13.36 16.09
CA ILE A 177 5.83 12.28 15.39
C ILE A 177 5.33 10.92 15.87
N VAL A 178 5.60 9.85 15.13
CA VAL A 178 5.07 8.51 15.41
C VAL A 178 6.21 7.52 15.57
N ILE A 179 6.15 6.70 16.61
CA ILE A 179 7.03 5.55 16.82
C ILE A 179 6.32 4.29 16.29
N LYS A 180 6.97 3.60 15.35
CA LYS A 180 6.47 2.38 14.69
C LYS A 180 7.63 1.41 14.38
N GLU A 181 7.33 0.22 13.87
CA GLU A 181 8.30 -0.62 13.16
C GLU A 181 8.26 -0.30 11.66
N ASN A 182 9.40 -0.41 10.96
CA ASN A 182 9.47 -0.20 9.51
C ASN A 182 8.92 -1.43 8.75
N GLU A 183 8.03 -1.16 7.81
CA GLU A 183 7.33 -2.14 6.96
C GLU A 183 8.06 -2.44 5.63
N ARG A 184 9.08 -1.64 5.27
CA ARG A 184 9.78 -1.72 3.97
C ARG A 184 11.11 -2.45 4.05
N ILE A 185 11.56 -2.81 5.26
CA ILE A 185 12.89 -3.33 5.56
C ILE A 185 12.79 -4.53 6.48
N VAL A 186 13.64 -5.52 6.24
CA VAL A 186 13.85 -6.66 7.14
C VAL A 186 15.17 -6.55 7.88
N TYR A 187 15.20 -7.03 9.12
CA TYR A 187 16.42 -7.15 9.91
C TYR A 187 17.03 -8.56 9.74
N ASN A 188 18.26 -8.62 9.25
CA ASN A 188 18.98 -9.87 9.05
C ASN A 188 19.71 -10.28 10.33
N SER A 189 18.99 -10.87 11.29
CA SER A 189 19.56 -11.39 12.56
C SER A 189 20.38 -12.70 12.41
N GLY A 190 20.57 -13.15 11.17
CA GLY A 190 21.17 -14.41 10.76
C GLY A 190 20.46 -14.90 9.51
N LEU A 191 21.17 -15.48 8.54
CA LEU A 191 20.63 -15.88 7.23
C LEU A 191 19.51 -16.92 7.35
N THR A 192 18.27 -16.50 7.60
CA THR A 192 17.09 -17.35 7.36
C THR A 192 17.04 -17.62 5.85
N LYS A 193 16.64 -18.85 5.46
CA LYS A 193 16.59 -19.25 4.04
C LYS A 193 15.65 -18.37 3.20
N GLU A 194 14.74 -17.63 3.85
CA GLU A 194 13.70 -16.81 3.22
C GLU A 194 14.21 -15.44 2.76
N ASN A 195 15.13 -14.80 3.48
CA ASN A 195 15.68 -13.48 3.11
C ASN A 195 16.53 -13.54 1.83
N ARG A 196 17.02 -14.73 1.43
CA ARG A 196 17.83 -14.91 0.21
C ARG A 196 17.08 -14.62 -1.09
N TYR A 197 15.76 -14.51 -1.06
CA TYR A 197 14.94 -14.26 -2.25
C TYR A 197 14.46 -12.81 -2.35
N LEU A 198 14.78 -11.96 -1.37
CA LEU A 198 14.50 -10.54 -1.46
C LEU A 198 15.39 -9.94 -2.55
N LYS A 199 14.79 -9.06 -3.36
CA LYS A 199 15.49 -8.39 -4.47
C LYS A 199 16.00 -7.00 -4.08
N GLY A 200 15.63 -6.51 -2.90
CA GLY A 200 16.02 -5.17 -2.45
C GLY A 200 17.46 -5.10 -1.96
N ALA A 201 18.03 -3.90 -2.05
CA ALA A 201 19.37 -3.59 -1.60
C ALA A 201 19.59 -3.89 -0.10
N GLU A 202 20.77 -4.43 0.21
CA GLU A 202 21.25 -4.63 1.57
C GLU A 202 22.06 -3.41 2.04
N PHE A 203 21.99 -3.12 3.33
CA PHE A 203 22.85 -2.15 3.98
C PHE A 203 23.20 -2.59 5.41
N SER A 204 24.23 -1.98 5.98
CA SER A 204 24.64 -2.27 7.35
C SER A 204 24.94 -1.00 8.13
N THR A 205 24.65 -1.03 9.42
CA THR A 205 24.93 0.06 10.35
C THR A 205 26.33 -0.07 10.94
N LYS A 206 26.80 0.98 11.62
CA LYS A 206 28.15 1.01 12.24
C LYS A 206 28.36 -0.07 13.30
N ASP A 207 27.30 -0.58 13.91
CA ASP A 207 27.30 -1.68 14.87
C ASP A 207 27.10 -3.07 14.21
N ASN A 208 27.38 -3.19 12.90
CA ASN A 208 27.31 -4.43 12.12
C ASN A 208 25.92 -5.10 12.10
N ARG A 209 24.84 -4.34 12.27
CA ARG A 209 23.49 -4.83 12.01
C ARG A 209 23.22 -4.75 10.51
N SER A 210 22.77 -5.87 9.94
CA SER A 210 22.43 -5.97 8.53
C SER A 210 20.92 -5.84 8.33
N PHE A 211 20.55 -5.05 7.33
CA PHE A 211 19.18 -4.78 6.93
C PHE A 211 19.06 -4.95 5.42
N GLN A 212 17.85 -5.26 4.95
CA GLN A 212 17.57 -5.40 3.53
C GLN A 212 16.20 -4.81 3.21
N PHE A 213 16.09 -4.04 2.13
CA PHE A 213 14.78 -3.62 1.63
C PHE A 213 13.99 -4.83 1.09
N LEU A 214 12.67 -4.83 1.26
CA LEU A 214 11.82 -5.84 0.61
C LEU A 214 11.95 -5.80 -0.92
N SER A 215 12.18 -4.60 -1.47
CA SER A 215 12.34 -4.33 -2.89
C SER A 215 13.15 -3.06 -3.12
N ASP A 216 13.90 -3.01 -4.21
CA ASP A 216 14.58 -1.79 -4.68
C ASP A 216 13.58 -0.64 -4.96
N ALA A 217 12.30 -0.94 -5.13
CA ALA A 217 11.24 0.06 -5.25
C ALA A 217 11.11 0.94 -3.99
N PHE A 218 11.54 0.44 -2.83
CA PHE A 218 11.54 1.18 -1.57
C PHE A 218 12.86 1.92 -1.34
N ASP A 219 13.97 1.55 -1.99
CA ASP A 219 15.22 2.30 -1.87
C ASP A 219 15.17 3.61 -2.70
N ARG A 220 15.05 4.75 -2.01
CA ARG A 220 15.03 6.08 -2.62
C ARG A 220 16.22 6.34 -3.54
N SER A 221 17.39 5.77 -3.23
CA SER A 221 18.60 5.94 -4.03
C SER A 221 18.51 5.25 -5.40
N LYS A 222 17.67 4.22 -5.52
CA LYS A 222 17.39 3.48 -6.77
C LYS A 222 16.30 4.15 -7.61
N VAL A 223 15.26 4.69 -6.95
CA VAL A 223 14.11 5.32 -7.61
C VAL A 223 14.50 6.58 -8.41
N GLN A 224 15.47 7.37 -7.93
CA GLN A 224 15.93 8.59 -8.62
C GLN A 224 16.53 8.32 -10.01
N ASN A 225 17.00 7.10 -10.30
CA ASN A 225 17.54 6.75 -11.61
C ASN A 225 16.46 6.40 -12.65
N ILE A 226 15.25 6.01 -12.22
CA ILE A 226 14.12 5.61 -13.08
C ILE A 226 13.27 6.85 -13.49
N SER A 227 13.31 7.92 -12.70
CA SER A 227 12.54 9.16 -12.88
C SER A 227 12.90 10.01 -14.11
N LYS A 228 13.96 9.66 -14.86
CA LYS A 228 14.32 10.38 -16.09
C LYS A 228 13.35 10.04 -17.23
N ARG A 229 12.23 10.77 -17.24
CA ARG A 229 11.44 11.17 -18.42
C ARG A 229 11.23 10.07 -19.47
N ARG A 230 10.15 9.31 -19.31
CA ARG A 230 9.31 8.98 -20.46
C ARG A 230 8.01 9.77 -20.33
N THR A 231 7.88 10.83 -21.12
CA THR A 231 6.56 11.39 -21.41
C THR A 231 5.69 10.25 -21.93
N ARG A 232 4.43 10.15 -21.48
CA ARG A 232 3.39 9.24 -22.01
C ARG A 232 3.05 9.63 -23.46
N ARG A 233 4.03 9.62 -24.34
CA ARG A 233 3.82 9.67 -25.78
C ARG A 233 3.30 8.29 -26.13
N LEU A 234 2.06 8.25 -26.60
CA LEU A 234 1.46 7.02 -27.10
C LEU A 234 2.40 6.45 -28.17
N ASP A 235 2.79 5.19 -28.01
CA ASP A 235 3.64 4.51 -28.97
C ASP A 235 2.86 4.28 -30.26
N GLN A 236 3.45 4.63 -31.40
CA GLN A 236 2.77 4.55 -32.68
C GLN A 236 2.35 3.11 -33.00
N LYS A 237 3.15 2.09 -32.63
CA LYS A 237 2.82 0.68 -32.89
C LYS A 237 1.58 0.22 -32.12
N ILE A 238 1.34 0.75 -30.91
CA ILE A 238 0.12 0.46 -30.14
C ILE A 238 -1.09 1.14 -30.77
N LEU A 239 -0.92 2.37 -31.28
CA LEU A 239 -1.99 3.08 -31.99
C LEU A 239 -2.36 2.38 -33.29
N ASP A 240 -1.34 1.94 -34.04
CA ASP A 240 -1.50 1.18 -35.27
C ASP A 240 -2.19 -0.15 -35.00
N ALA A 241 -1.83 -0.85 -33.91
CA ALA A 241 -2.53 -2.07 -33.49
C ALA A 241 -4.04 -1.85 -33.33
N TYR A 242 -4.44 -0.77 -32.65
CA TYR A 242 -5.86 -0.41 -32.53
C TYR A 242 -6.49 -0.07 -33.88
N ASP A 243 -5.82 0.73 -34.70
CA ASP A 243 -6.37 1.19 -35.97
C ASP A 243 -6.49 0.05 -37.01
N ILE A 244 -5.61 -0.95 -36.95
CA ILE A 244 -5.69 -2.20 -37.72
C ILE A 244 -6.90 -3.01 -37.24
N TYR A 245 -6.97 -3.36 -35.96
CA TYR A 245 -7.91 -4.38 -35.45
C TYR A 245 -9.26 -3.84 -34.98
N LYS A 246 -9.50 -2.53 -34.95
CA LYS A 246 -10.82 -1.99 -34.59
C LYS A 246 -11.96 -2.47 -35.50
N ASN A 247 -11.64 -2.81 -36.76
CA ASN A 247 -12.61 -3.19 -37.79
C ASN A 247 -12.27 -4.52 -38.50
N THR A 248 -11.22 -5.21 -38.07
CA THR A 248 -10.78 -6.47 -38.68
C THR A 248 -10.49 -7.50 -37.61
N ASP A 249 -10.51 -8.78 -37.99
CA ASP A 249 -10.19 -9.85 -37.07
C ASP A 249 -8.70 -9.82 -36.65
N GLY A 250 -8.42 -10.07 -35.37
CA GLY A 250 -7.08 -10.19 -34.81
C GLY A 250 -7.01 -9.69 -33.37
N TRP A 251 -5.84 -9.83 -32.75
CA TRP A 251 -5.58 -9.28 -31.41
C TRP A 251 -4.53 -8.19 -31.49
N HIS A 252 -4.69 -7.12 -30.70
CA HIS A 252 -3.71 -6.02 -30.68
C HIS A 252 -2.29 -6.54 -30.39
N ARG A 253 -2.17 -7.50 -29.47
CA ARG A 253 -0.88 -8.08 -29.08
C ARG A 253 -0.25 -8.98 -30.13
N ASP A 254 -1.00 -9.49 -31.11
CA ASP A 254 -0.42 -10.17 -32.28
C ASP A 254 0.46 -9.20 -33.08
N TYR A 255 0.00 -7.97 -33.30
CA TYR A 255 0.80 -6.96 -33.99
C TYR A 255 1.91 -6.38 -33.09
N ILE A 256 1.63 -6.15 -31.80
CA ILE A 256 2.59 -5.52 -30.89
C ILE A 256 3.81 -6.42 -30.64
N TYR A 257 3.60 -7.72 -30.39
CA TYR A 257 4.68 -8.65 -30.04
C TYR A 257 5.20 -9.49 -31.22
N TYR A 258 4.45 -9.60 -32.33
CA TYR A 258 4.82 -10.48 -33.45
C TYR A 258 4.63 -9.82 -34.82
N ASP A 259 4.38 -8.51 -34.90
CA ASP A 259 4.19 -7.78 -36.17
C ASP A 259 3.15 -8.38 -37.13
N LEU A 260 2.24 -9.23 -36.60
CA LEU A 260 1.27 -9.94 -37.40
C LEU A 260 0.12 -9.00 -37.77
N THR A 261 -0.38 -9.16 -38.99
CA THR A 261 -1.56 -8.52 -39.57
C THR A 261 -2.27 -9.51 -40.50
N GLN A 262 -3.34 -9.10 -41.17
CA GLN A 262 -4.00 -9.93 -42.20
C GLN A 262 -3.08 -10.24 -43.39
N ASN A 263 -2.12 -9.35 -43.70
CA ASN A 263 -1.19 -9.51 -44.81
C ASN A 263 0.17 -10.07 -44.38
N ASN A 264 0.55 -9.88 -43.11
CA ASN A 264 1.75 -10.48 -42.52
C ASN A 264 1.32 -11.52 -41.48
N THR A 265 1.28 -12.78 -41.86
CA THR A 265 0.79 -13.85 -40.98
C THR A 265 1.91 -14.66 -40.36
N ARG A 266 3.17 -14.22 -40.43
CA ARG A 266 4.31 -14.94 -39.85
C ARG A 266 5.43 -14.01 -39.40
N ASP A 267 5.77 -14.02 -38.11
CA ASP A 267 6.96 -13.33 -37.60
C ASP A 267 7.45 -13.88 -36.26
N GLN A 268 8.63 -13.43 -35.84
CA GLN A 268 9.25 -13.77 -34.55
C GLN A 268 8.72 -12.90 -33.40
N PHE A 269 8.98 -13.33 -32.17
CA PHE A 269 8.67 -12.54 -30.98
C PHE A 269 9.59 -11.30 -30.88
N SER A 270 9.01 -10.17 -30.50
CA SER A 270 9.72 -8.91 -30.24
C SER A 270 9.82 -8.63 -28.74
N PHE A 271 11.05 -8.33 -28.28
CA PHE A 271 11.33 -7.88 -26.92
C PHE A 271 11.16 -6.36 -26.75
N ASP A 272 10.73 -5.65 -27.79
CA ASP A 272 10.58 -4.20 -27.79
C ASP A 272 9.54 -3.73 -26.78
N PHE A 273 8.56 -4.56 -26.43
CA PHE A 273 7.44 -4.20 -25.57
C PHE A 273 7.39 -5.07 -24.32
N GLN A 274 6.94 -4.49 -23.22
CA GLN A 274 6.69 -5.16 -21.96
C GLN A 274 5.36 -4.67 -21.37
N GLU A 275 4.56 -5.57 -20.79
CA GLU A 275 3.32 -5.21 -20.09
C GLU A 275 3.64 -4.39 -18.83
N HIS A 276 2.84 -3.34 -18.60
CA HIS A 276 2.95 -2.49 -17.42
C HIS A 276 1.57 -2.21 -16.82
N ILE A 277 1.49 -2.08 -15.48
CA ILE A 277 0.37 -1.36 -14.87
C ILE A 277 0.57 0.12 -15.13
N THR A 278 -0.43 0.76 -15.74
CA THR A 278 -0.38 2.18 -16.13
C THR A 278 -1.28 3.08 -15.29
N ASP A 279 -2.38 2.52 -14.82
CA ASP A 279 -3.33 3.17 -13.92
C ASP A 279 -3.67 2.17 -12.80
N PHE A 280 -3.70 2.64 -11.56
CA PHE A 280 -4.21 1.92 -10.39
C PHE A 280 -5.25 2.81 -9.69
N VAL A 281 -6.35 2.22 -9.23
CA VAL A 281 -7.40 2.91 -8.48
C VAL A 281 -7.99 1.96 -7.44
N LEU A 282 -8.23 2.45 -6.23
CA LEU A 282 -9.01 1.73 -5.24
C LEU A 282 -10.49 2.05 -5.48
N ILE A 283 -11.29 1.01 -5.67
CA ILE A 283 -12.74 1.10 -5.87
C ILE A 283 -13.37 1.15 -4.49
N ASP A 284 -14.45 1.92 -4.33
CA ASP A 284 -15.12 2.14 -3.05
C ASP A 284 -14.14 2.73 -2.01
N ALA A 285 -13.86 4.03 -2.20
CA ALA A 285 -12.79 4.74 -1.52
C ALA A 285 -12.77 4.55 0.01
N MET A 286 -13.94 4.60 0.65
CA MET A 286 -14.03 4.46 2.11
C MET A 286 -13.72 3.03 2.54
N ASN A 287 -14.35 2.03 1.93
CA ASN A 287 -14.12 0.63 2.31
C ASN A 287 -12.69 0.20 2.01
N ALA A 288 -12.14 0.62 0.86
CA ALA A 288 -10.75 0.36 0.53
C ALA A 288 -9.79 1.04 1.52
N TYR A 289 -10.02 2.31 1.88
CA TYR A 289 -9.21 3.02 2.88
C TYR A 289 -9.27 2.34 4.25
N GLN A 290 -10.46 2.00 4.73
CA GLN A 290 -10.67 1.34 6.03
C GLN A 290 -10.16 -0.10 6.09
N LYS A 291 -9.80 -0.67 4.94
CA LYS A 291 -9.05 -1.92 4.85
C LYS A 291 -7.56 -1.59 5.01
N ILE A 292 -6.96 -0.96 4.00
CA ILE A 292 -5.51 -0.75 3.93
C ILE A 292 -4.91 0.18 4.99
N ALA A 293 -5.72 0.98 5.67
CA ALA A 293 -5.24 1.87 6.73
C ALA A 293 -5.39 1.25 8.11
N ASP A 294 -6.04 0.09 8.24
CA ASP A 294 -6.27 -0.51 9.54
C ASP A 294 -4.95 -0.93 10.20
N GLN A 295 -4.91 -0.81 11.53
CA GLN A 295 -3.69 -1.05 12.29
C GLN A 295 -3.71 -2.42 12.97
N SER A 296 -4.78 -3.19 12.80
CA SER A 296 -5.07 -4.35 13.65
C SER A 296 -4.49 -5.67 13.13
N GLY A 297 -3.97 -5.74 11.89
CA GLY A 297 -3.32 -6.94 11.34
C GLY A 297 -4.18 -8.22 11.36
N GLU A 298 -5.46 -8.09 11.68
CA GLU A 298 -6.38 -9.17 12.00
C GLU A 298 -7.38 -9.32 10.85
N PRO A 299 -7.19 -10.30 9.95
CA PRO A 299 -8.00 -10.44 8.74
C PRO A 299 -9.48 -10.79 8.97
N ASN A 300 -9.95 -10.96 10.23
CA ASN A 300 -11.24 -11.58 10.53
C ASN A 300 -12.06 -10.98 11.70
N TYR A 301 -11.90 -9.71 12.08
CA TYR A 301 -12.84 -9.08 13.02
C TYR A 301 -14.08 -8.50 12.31
N LEU A 302 -14.95 -9.39 11.84
CA LEU A 302 -16.22 -9.04 11.18
C LEU A 302 -17.38 -8.71 12.17
N ASN A 303 -17.16 -8.67 13.49
CA ASN A 303 -18.28 -8.62 14.45
C ASN A 303 -18.13 -7.74 15.71
N SER A 304 -17.19 -6.80 15.75
CA SER A 304 -17.26 -5.67 16.69
C SER A 304 -17.41 -4.37 15.89
N LYS A 305 -18.06 -3.35 16.46
CA LYS A 305 -18.21 -2.02 15.84
C LYS A 305 -16.83 -1.58 15.33
N LYS A 306 -16.57 -1.67 14.02
CA LYS A 306 -15.26 -1.35 13.43
C LYS A 306 -14.94 0.09 13.80
N GLU A 307 -13.99 0.30 14.69
CA GLU A 307 -13.50 1.64 14.96
C GLU A 307 -12.71 2.08 13.73
N ASN A 308 -13.15 3.16 13.09
CA ASN A 308 -12.53 3.63 11.85
C ASN A 308 -11.03 3.85 12.07
N SER A 309 -10.20 3.42 11.12
CA SER A 309 -8.82 3.87 11.06
C SER A 309 -8.75 5.25 10.40
N SER A 310 -7.81 6.06 10.88
CA SER A 310 -7.46 7.34 10.30
C SER A 310 -6.17 7.30 9.47
N GLY A 311 -5.37 6.23 9.55
CA GLY A 311 -4.17 6.00 8.72
C GLY A 311 -2.98 6.97 8.90
N TRP A 312 -3.10 8.02 9.70
CA TRP A 312 -2.06 9.06 9.80
C TRP A 312 -0.76 8.59 10.48
N THR A 313 -0.79 7.47 11.19
CA THR A 313 0.38 6.81 11.79
C THR A 313 1.11 5.88 10.82
N GLY A 314 0.53 5.63 9.64
CA GLY A 314 1.04 4.70 8.65
C GLY A 314 2.13 5.28 7.78
N GLY A 315 1.92 6.50 7.28
CA GLY A 315 2.77 7.09 6.26
C GLY A 315 2.21 6.82 4.86
N PHE A 316 3.07 6.43 3.93
CA PHE A 316 2.65 6.02 2.58
C PHE A 316 2.20 4.56 2.60
N PHE A 317 1.37 4.17 1.62
CA PHE A 317 0.92 2.79 1.45
C PHE A 317 1.86 2.00 0.54
N GLU A 318 2.05 0.72 0.86
CA GLU A 318 2.94 -0.21 0.16
C GLU A 318 2.10 -1.26 -0.57
N PHE A 319 2.19 -1.31 -1.89
CA PHE A 319 1.50 -2.34 -2.66
C PHE A 319 2.48 -3.33 -3.24
N LYS A 320 2.22 -4.62 -2.98
CA LYS A 320 2.89 -5.74 -3.62
C LYS A 320 2.03 -6.26 -4.76
N VAL A 321 2.62 -6.35 -5.94
CA VAL A 321 1.98 -6.87 -7.15
C VAL A 321 2.61 -8.22 -7.48
N LYS A 322 1.81 -9.28 -7.46
CA LYS A 322 2.21 -10.64 -7.79
C LYS A 322 1.63 -11.00 -9.16
N VAL A 323 2.50 -11.30 -10.12
CA VAL A 323 2.11 -11.79 -11.44
C VAL A 323 2.41 -13.28 -11.50
N LEU A 324 1.38 -14.09 -11.66
CA LEU A 324 1.53 -15.53 -11.66
C LEU A 324 1.55 -16.04 -13.11
N ILE A 325 2.75 -16.26 -13.63
CA ILE A 325 2.99 -16.65 -15.03
C ILE A 325 3.07 -18.18 -15.13
N ASN A 326 2.20 -18.76 -15.95
CA ASN A 326 2.25 -20.19 -16.27
C ASN A 326 3.13 -20.41 -17.50
N ALA A 327 4.28 -21.04 -17.32
CA ALA A 327 5.20 -21.37 -18.41
C ALA A 327 4.96 -22.78 -18.97
N ARG A 328 5.19 -22.94 -20.27
CA ARG A 328 4.97 -24.19 -21.03
C ARG A 328 5.84 -25.36 -20.53
N ASN A 329 6.99 -25.07 -19.93
CA ASN A 329 7.89 -26.07 -19.35
C ASN A 329 7.38 -26.69 -18.03
N GLY A 330 6.22 -26.28 -17.53
CA GLY A 330 5.63 -26.83 -16.29
C GLY A 330 6.12 -26.16 -15.00
N VAL A 331 7.03 -25.19 -15.09
CA VAL A 331 7.52 -24.41 -13.95
C VAL A 331 6.97 -23.00 -14.08
N GLY A 332 5.83 -22.73 -13.45
CA GLY A 332 5.33 -21.36 -13.35
C GLY A 332 6.20 -20.50 -12.42
N GLU A 333 6.27 -19.21 -12.71
CA GLU A 333 7.02 -18.23 -11.91
C GLU A 333 6.05 -17.20 -11.31
N GLU A 334 6.20 -16.92 -10.01
CA GLU A 334 5.65 -15.71 -9.38
C GLU A 334 6.64 -14.57 -9.58
N LEU A 335 6.26 -13.58 -10.38
CA LEU A 335 6.99 -12.33 -10.45
C LEU A 335 6.40 -11.34 -9.45
N THR A 336 7.21 -10.91 -8.49
CA THR A 336 6.82 -9.88 -7.53
C THR A 336 7.45 -8.54 -7.92
N THR A 337 6.64 -7.48 -7.87
CA THR A 337 7.10 -6.09 -7.92
C THR A 337 6.32 -5.27 -6.89
N PHE A 338 6.78 -4.05 -6.61
CA PHE A 338 6.20 -3.19 -5.57
C PHE A 338 6.06 -1.76 -6.06
N PHE A 339 5.12 -1.03 -5.49
CA PHE A 339 5.05 0.43 -5.61
C PHE A 339 4.52 1.06 -4.32
N THR A 340 4.89 2.31 -4.06
CA THR A 340 4.35 3.10 -2.96
C THR A 340 3.34 4.12 -3.47
N ALA A 341 2.42 4.53 -2.60
CA ALA A 341 1.52 5.63 -2.88
C ALA A 341 1.21 6.46 -1.64
N LYS A 342 1.31 7.79 -1.77
CA LYS A 342 0.77 8.68 -0.75
C LYS A 342 -0.76 8.57 -0.69
N PRO A 343 -1.40 8.80 0.47
CA PRO A 343 -2.86 8.87 0.55
C PRO A 343 -3.47 9.81 -0.51
N GLU A 344 -2.89 10.99 -0.75
CA GLU A 344 -3.39 11.96 -1.74
C GLU A 344 -3.17 11.56 -3.22
N GLU A 345 -2.39 10.51 -3.49
CA GLU A 345 -2.27 9.93 -4.84
C GLU A 345 -3.42 8.96 -5.13
N LEU A 346 -3.96 8.32 -4.09
CA LEU A 346 -5.03 7.32 -4.17
C LEU A 346 -6.41 7.89 -3.88
N PHE A 347 -6.47 8.97 -3.10
CA PHE A 347 -7.72 9.54 -2.61
C PHE A 347 -7.75 11.06 -2.71
N LEU A 348 -8.95 11.61 -2.84
CA LEU A 348 -9.28 12.97 -2.46
C LEU A 348 -9.98 12.88 -1.10
N ILE A 349 -9.37 13.45 -0.06
CA ILE A 349 -9.86 13.37 1.32
C ILE A 349 -10.27 14.77 1.78
N GLU A 350 -11.50 14.90 2.27
CA GLU A 350 -11.97 16.09 2.95
C GLU A 350 -12.03 15.83 4.45
N TYR A 351 -11.69 16.86 5.22
CA TYR A 351 -11.55 16.76 6.67
C TYR A 351 -12.42 17.80 7.34
N ARG A 352 -13.12 17.36 8.39
CA ARG A 352 -13.88 18.22 9.31
C ARG A 352 -13.17 18.26 10.66
N GLN A 353 -13.06 19.46 11.23
CA GLN A 353 -12.56 19.65 12.59
C GLN A 353 -13.66 19.31 13.62
N LEU A 354 -13.32 18.59 14.69
CA LEU A 354 -14.29 18.15 15.69
C LEU A 354 -14.72 19.26 16.66
N THR A 355 -13.76 20.03 17.18
CA THR A 355 -14.02 21.14 18.08
C THR A 355 -13.06 22.30 17.77
N GLU A 356 -13.50 23.53 17.97
CA GLU A 356 -12.67 24.72 17.68
C GLU A 356 -11.44 24.81 18.59
N ASN A 357 -11.51 24.22 19.79
CA ASN A 357 -10.47 24.32 20.82
C ASN A 357 -9.40 23.24 20.73
N ILE A 358 -9.67 22.11 20.06
CA ILE A 358 -8.71 21.03 19.89
C ILE A 358 -8.56 20.78 18.39
N ASN A 359 -7.35 20.98 17.86
CA ASN A 359 -7.03 20.69 16.46
C ASN A 359 -7.02 19.17 16.25
N ILE A 360 -8.20 18.55 16.23
CA ILE A 360 -8.43 17.16 15.88
C ILE A 360 -9.39 17.12 14.69
N TYR A 361 -9.00 16.37 13.68
CA TYR A 361 -9.75 16.17 12.45
C TYR A 361 -10.32 14.76 12.37
N VAL A 362 -11.40 14.63 11.60
CA VAL A 362 -11.98 13.36 11.14
C VAL A 362 -12.25 13.46 9.64
N PHE A 363 -12.41 12.33 8.97
CA PHE A 363 -12.86 12.33 7.58
C PHE A 363 -14.29 12.90 7.48
N GLU A 364 -14.47 13.82 6.55
CA GLU A 364 -15.78 14.30 6.11
C GLU A 364 -16.24 13.50 4.90
N SER A 365 -15.35 13.32 3.94
CA SER A 365 -15.58 12.55 2.73
C SER A 365 -14.27 12.00 2.17
N ILE A 366 -14.36 10.92 1.40
CA ILE A 366 -13.24 10.31 0.70
C ILE A 366 -13.68 9.84 -0.68
N TYR A 367 -12.89 10.17 -1.71
CA TYR A 367 -13.16 9.80 -3.09
C TYR A 367 -11.93 9.17 -3.75
N SER A 368 -12.15 8.16 -4.58
CA SER A 368 -11.08 7.47 -5.29
C SER A 368 -10.38 8.37 -6.31
N LYS A 369 -9.07 8.26 -6.39
CA LYS A 369 -8.22 8.89 -7.39
C LYS A 369 -7.43 7.83 -8.13
N THR A 370 -7.28 8.00 -9.44
CA THR A 370 -6.43 7.12 -10.24
C THR A 370 -4.98 7.54 -10.11
N LYS A 371 -4.15 6.70 -9.49
CA LYS A 371 -2.69 6.83 -9.53
C LYS A 371 -2.19 6.35 -10.89
N ARG A 372 -1.49 7.23 -11.59
CA ARG A 372 -0.85 6.90 -12.87
C ARG A 372 0.59 6.50 -12.63
N MET A 373 1.02 5.41 -13.25
CA MET A 373 2.36 4.86 -13.09
C MET A 373 2.82 4.15 -14.37
N MET A 374 4.04 3.63 -14.36
CA MET A 374 4.55 2.71 -15.37
C MET A 374 5.26 1.60 -14.62
N LEU A 375 4.50 0.70 -14.01
CA LEU A 375 5.05 -0.40 -13.23
C LEU A 375 5.29 -1.59 -14.16
N PRO A 376 6.54 -1.95 -14.49
CA PRO A 376 6.85 -3.07 -15.38
C PRO A 376 6.41 -4.40 -14.78
N LEU A 377 5.85 -5.28 -15.62
CA LEU A 377 5.40 -6.61 -15.23
C LEU A 377 6.21 -7.70 -15.93
N PHE A 378 5.96 -7.94 -17.23
CA PHE A 378 6.57 -9.06 -17.99
C PHE A 378 6.44 -8.84 -19.50
N ASN A 379 7.21 -9.60 -20.29
CA ASN A 379 7.06 -9.68 -21.75
C ASN A 379 6.15 -10.88 -22.07
N TRP A 380 5.15 -10.71 -22.95
CA TRP A 380 4.12 -11.74 -23.18
C TRP A 380 4.42 -12.65 -24.38
N ASP A 381 5.46 -13.49 -24.27
CA ASP A 381 5.76 -14.53 -25.27
C ASP A 381 4.75 -15.69 -25.15
N LEU A 382 3.88 -15.87 -26.14
CA LEU A 382 2.84 -16.90 -26.21
C LEU A 382 3.39 -18.30 -26.52
N ASN A 383 4.63 -18.40 -27.01
CA ASN A 383 5.30 -19.69 -27.14
C ASN A 383 5.70 -20.22 -25.76
N GLN A 384 6.12 -19.31 -24.87
CA GLN A 384 6.61 -19.66 -23.53
C GLN A 384 5.52 -19.63 -22.47
N TYR A 385 4.60 -18.67 -22.54
CA TYR A 385 3.65 -18.37 -21.48
C TYR A 385 2.20 -18.57 -21.93
N ALA A 386 1.34 -18.86 -20.95
CA ALA A 386 -0.08 -18.97 -21.18
C ALA A 386 -0.70 -17.67 -21.70
N SER A 387 -1.81 -17.79 -22.42
CA SER A 387 -2.54 -16.64 -22.95
C SER A 387 -3.37 -15.88 -21.91
N SER A 388 -3.44 -16.38 -20.68
CA SER A 388 -4.14 -15.78 -19.56
C SER A 388 -3.17 -15.68 -18.38
N ILE A 389 -3.05 -14.49 -17.78
CA ILE A 389 -2.16 -14.24 -16.65
C ILE A 389 -2.98 -13.66 -15.50
N LYS A 390 -2.72 -14.17 -14.30
CA LYS A 390 -3.33 -13.69 -13.05
C LYS A 390 -2.41 -12.64 -12.43
N ILE A 391 -3.00 -11.53 -11.99
CA ILE A 391 -2.33 -10.48 -11.22
C ILE A 391 -3.07 -10.34 -9.90
N GLU A 392 -2.34 -10.51 -8.79
CA GLU A 392 -2.83 -10.29 -7.42
C GLU A 392 -2.17 -9.03 -6.86
N ILE A 393 -2.93 -8.22 -6.11
CA ILE A 393 -2.39 -7.05 -5.41
C ILE A 393 -2.78 -7.15 -3.93
N GLU A 394 -1.81 -6.95 -3.06
CA GLU A 394 -1.98 -6.83 -1.61
C GLU A 394 -1.33 -5.53 -1.13
N GLU A 395 -1.90 -4.95 -0.07
CA GLU A 395 -1.23 -3.93 0.73
C GLU A 395 -0.36 -4.61 1.80
N VAL A 396 0.80 -4.04 2.10
CA VAL A 396 1.85 -4.68 2.89
C VAL A 396 1.91 -4.09 4.30
N ASP A 397 1.43 -4.85 5.28
CA ASP A 397 1.52 -4.52 6.71
C ASP A 397 2.67 -5.26 7.42
N LEU A 398 2.82 -6.55 7.14
CA LEU A 398 3.78 -7.44 7.78
C LEU A 398 4.59 -8.21 6.73
N THR A 399 5.70 -8.83 7.16
CA THR A 399 6.69 -9.41 6.23
C THR A 399 6.82 -10.92 6.30
N GLU A 400 6.10 -11.59 7.21
CA GLU A 400 6.16 -13.05 7.33
C GLU A 400 5.39 -13.72 6.19
N THR A 401 6.04 -14.63 5.45
CA THR A 401 5.41 -15.31 4.30
C THR A 401 5.27 -16.81 4.50
N THR A 402 4.24 -17.40 3.92
CA THR A 402 4.06 -18.85 3.77
C THR A 402 3.93 -19.18 2.28
N THR A 403 4.45 -20.33 1.84
CA THR A 403 4.35 -20.76 0.43
C THR A 403 3.18 -21.72 0.25
N ILE A 404 2.33 -21.47 -0.76
CA ILE A 404 1.27 -22.39 -1.19
C ILE A 404 1.36 -22.67 -2.69
N THR A 405 0.58 -23.64 -3.18
CA THR A 405 0.50 -23.98 -4.61
C THR A 405 -0.86 -23.58 -5.18
N ASP A 406 -0.88 -22.74 -6.20
CA ASP A 406 -2.07 -22.34 -6.99
C ASP A 406 -2.14 -23.20 -8.25
N THR A 407 -3.23 -23.95 -8.46
CA THR A 407 -3.40 -24.82 -9.64
C THR A 407 -4.59 -24.37 -10.46
N ARG A 408 -4.39 -24.23 -11.78
CA ARG A 408 -5.42 -23.72 -12.71
C ARG A 408 -5.30 -24.30 -14.10
N LEU A 409 -6.43 -24.29 -14.81
CA LEU A 409 -6.50 -24.60 -16.24
C LEU A 409 -6.13 -23.36 -17.05
N VAL A 410 -5.09 -23.47 -17.87
CA VAL A 410 -4.60 -22.39 -18.75
C VAL A 410 -4.49 -22.87 -20.19
N LYS A 411 -4.43 -21.90 -21.11
CA LYS A 411 -4.32 -22.13 -22.55
C LYS A 411 -2.94 -21.73 -23.06
N PHE A 412 -2.31 -22.64 -23.79
CA PHE A 412 -1.08 -22.37 -24.55
C PHE A 412 -1.35 -22.36 -26.05
N ALA A 413 -0.69 -21.46 -26.76
CA ALA A 413 -0.79 -21.31 -28.21
C ALA A 413 0.15 -22.30 -28.92
N ASN A 414 -0.36 -23.16 -29.81
CA ASN A 414 0.43 -24.18 -30.53
C ASN A 414 0.79 -23.79 -31.97
N ASN A 415 0.51 -22.56 -32.39
CA ASN A 415 0.77 -22.12 -33.77
C ASN A 415 2.15 -21.48 -33.93
N PHE A 416 3.21 -22.22 -33.59
CA PHE A 416 4.60 -21.82 -33.77
C PHE A 416 5.35 -22.82 -34.63
N SER A 417 6.20 -22.35 -35.53
CA SER A 417 7.08 -23.21 -36.32
C SER A 417 8.38 -22.52 -36.69
N ILE A 418 9.44 -23.32 -36.83
CA ILE A 418 10.74 -22.85 -37.32
C ILE A 418 10.59 -22.50 -38.80
N ASP A 419 11.05 -21.31 -39.18
CA ASP A 419 11.10 -20.90 -40.58
C ASP A 419 12.29 -21.58 -41.27
N PRO A 420 12.06 -22.37 -42.33
CA PRO A 420 13.13 -23.10 -43.00
C PRO A 420 14.14 -22.17 -43.69
N THR A 421 13.81 -20.89 -43.88
CA THR A 421 14.66 -19.92 -44.57
C THR A 421 15.77 -19.37 -43.68
N ASP A 422 15.44 -19.04 -42.44
CA ASP A 422 16.35 -18.38 -41.49
C ASP A 422 16.58 -19.18 -40.19
N GLY A 423 15.86 -20.29 -39.98
CA GLY A 423 15.98 -21.13 -38.80
C GLY A 423 15.35 -20.53 -37.54
N ILE A 424 14.59 -19.44 -37.65
CA ILE A 424 14.02 -18.72 -36.50
C ILE A 424 12.62 -19.26 -36.18
N LEU A 425 12.31 -19.42 -34.89
CA LEU A 425 10.97 -19.77 -34.44
C LEU A 425 10.02 -18.58 -34.63
N LYS A 426 8.94 -18.79 -35.38
CA LYS A 426 7.94 -17.75 -35.69
C LYS A 426 6.54 -18.19 -35.29
N LYS A 427 5.73 -17.22 -34.86
CA LYS A 427 4.29 -17.39 -34.70
C LYS A 427 3.63 -17.43 -36.08
N ILE A 428 2.71 -18.37 -36.29
CA ILE A 428 2.03 -18.63 -37.57
C ILE A 428 0.55 -18.31 -37.44
N GLY A 429 0.10 -17.30 -38.16
CA GLY A 429 -1.29 -16.86 -38.22
C GLY A 429 -1.70 -15.98 -37.03
N LEU A 430 -2.74 -15.18 -37.28
CA LEU A 430 -3.41 -14.37 -36.27
C LEU A 430 -4.11 -15.25 -35.24
N LYS A 431 -4.14 -14.79 -33.98
CA LYS A 431 -4.75 -15.48 -32.86
C LYS A 431 -4.23 -16.91 -32.69
N PHE A 432 -4.91 -17.73 -31.91
CA PHE A 432 -4.83 -19.18 -32.00
C PHE A 432 -6.23 -19.73 -31.72
N GLY A 433 -6.81 -20.46 -32.69
CA GLY A 433 -8.17 -20.99 -32.61
C GLY A 433 -8.26 -22.26 -31.75
N ALA A 434 -9.48 -22.78 -31.53
CA ALA A 434 -9.73 -23.95 -30.69
C ALA A 434 -8.97 -25.23 -31.12
N SER A 435 -8.56 -25.35 -32.39
CA SER A 435 -7.74 -26.46 -32.89
C SER A 435 -6.24 -26.30 -32.61
N LEU A 436 -5.80 -25.10 -32.22
CA LEU A 436 -4.40 -24.73 -31.97
C LEU A 436 -4.18 -24.27 -30.53
N GLU A 437 -5.15 -24.52 -29.63
CA GLU A 437 -5.02 -24.32 -28.19
C GLU A 437 -4.78 -25.66 -27.49
N GLN A 438 -3.92 -25.65 -26.46
CA GLN A 438 -3.78 -26.76 -25.54
C GLN A 438 -4.22 -26.29 -24.15
N ASN A 439 -5.27 -26.93 -23.62
CA ASN A 439 -5.68 -26.75 -22.24
C ASN A 439 -4.78 -27.62 -21.35
N VAL A 440 -4.08 -26.99 -20.40
CA VAL A 440 -3.17 -27.68 -19.48
C VAL A 440 -3.47 -27.22 -18.07
N SER A 441 -3.57 -28.17 -17.13
CA SER A 441 -3.55 -27.86 -15.71
C SER A 441 -2.12 -27.53 -15.30
N GLN A 442 -1.89 -26.30 -14.83
CA GLN A 442 -0.58 -25.80 -14.42
C GLN A 442 -0.64 -25.34 -12.97
N SER A 443 0.44 -25.61 -12.24
CA SER A 443 0.60 -25.18 -10.86
C SER A 443 1.70 -24.14 -10.75
N VAL A 444 1.47 -23.09 -9.96
CA VAL A 444 2.45 -22.05 -9.63
C VAL A 444 2.61 -22.03 -8.11
N GLN A 445 3.84 -22.03 -7.62
CA GLN A 445 4.09 -21.76 -6.21
C GLN A 445 3.94 -20.26 -5.97
N LYS A 446 3.06 -19.88 -5.04
CA LYS A 446 2.83 -18.48 -4.66
C LYS A 446 3.16 -18.26 -3.19
N LYS A 447 3.67 -17.07 -2.87
CA LYS A 447 3.92 -16.65 -1.50
C LYS A 447 2.72 -15.84 -0.99
N ILE A 448 2.15 -16.26 0.13
CA ILE A 448 1.17 -15.50 0.90
C ILE A 448 1.91 -14.82 2.04
N THR A 449 1.65 -13.54 2.25
CA THR A 449 2.19 -12.82 3.40
C THR A 449 1.13 -12.78 4.49
N GLN A 450 1.43 -13.28 5.69
CA GLN A 450 0.49 -13.25 6.80
C GLN A 450 0.34 -11.81 7.30
N GLY A 451 -0.90 -11.38 7.53
CA GLY A 451 -1.22 -10.03 8.00
C GLY A 451 -1.35 -8.98 6.90
N ASN A 452 -1.00 -9.28 5.65
CA ASN A 452 -1.20 -8.34 4.54
C ASN A 452 -2.67 -8.27 4.11
N ASP A 453 -3.08 -7.08 3.69
CA ASP A 453 -4.41 -6.83 3.17
C ASP A 453 -4.56 -7.23 1.70
N GLU A 454 -5.11 -8.43 1.46
CA GLU A 454 -5.43 -8.87 0.10
C GLU A 454 -6.53 -7.99 -0.53
N LEU A 455 -6.20 -7.31 -1.64
CA LEU A 455 -7.16 -6.47 -2.37
C LEU A 455 -7.90 -7.25 -3.48
N GLY A 456 -7.38 -8.43 -3.83
CA GLY A 456 -7.98 -9.37 -4.76
C GLY A 456 -7.11 -9.66 -5.99
N GLU A 457 -7.74 -10.24 -7.00
CA GLU A 457 -7.06 -10.73 -8.20
C GLU A 457 -7.84 -10.40 -9.48
N VAL A 458 -7.09 -10.18 -10.57
CA VAL A 458 -7.65 -10.06 -11.92
C VAL A 458 -6.96 -11.02 -12.87
N ILE A 459 -7.71 -11.50 -13.87
CA ILE A 459 -7.16 -12.27 -14.99
C ILE A 459 -7.15 -11.38 -16.22
N ILE A 460 -5.97 -11.20 -16.79
CA ILE A 460 -5.78 -10.52 -18.07
C ILE A 460 -5.54 -11.54 -19.17
N ASN A 461 -6.06 -11.30 -20.36
CA ASN A 461 -5.88 -12.19 -21.51
C ASN A 461 -5.06 -11.51 -22.61
N PHE A 462 -4.23 -12.28 -23.29
CA PHE A 462 -3.47 -11.81 -24.44
C PHE A 462 -4.40 -11.25 -25.53
N ALA A 463 -5.56 -11.89 -25.68
CA ALA A 463 -6.63 -11.54 -26.59
C ALA A 463 -7.34 -10.21 -26.28
N ASP A 464 -7.16 -9.66 -25.06
CA ASP A 464 -7.86 -8.44 -24.68
C ASP A 464 -7.33 -7.24 -25.46
N ASN A 465 -8.24 -6.46 -26.04
CA ASN A 465 -7.89 -5.19 -26.68
C ASN A 465 -7.26 -4.25 -25.65
N VAL A 466 -6.05 -3.76 -25.95
CA VAL A 466 -5.33 -2.75 -25.15
C VAL A 466 -6.15 -1.45 -25.04
N TYR A 467 -6.62 -0.95 -26.20
CA TYR A 467 -7.54 0.17 -26.29
C TYR A 467 -8.93 -0.31 -26.70
N THR A 468 -9.96 0.08 -25.95
CA THR A 468 -11.35 -0.30 -26.19
C THR A 468 -12.13 0.74 -26.98
N GLY A 469 -11.57 1.94 -27.16
CA GLY A 469 -12.21 3.01 -27.90
C GLY A 469 -11.30 4.22 -28.12
N LYS A 470 -11.79 5.16 -28.92
CA LYS A 470 -11.12 6.44 -29.23
C LYS A 470 -12.06 7.58 -28.88
N LYS A 471 -11.65 8.47 -27.96
CA LYS A 471 -12.43 9.67 -27.60
C LYS A 471 -12.30 10.74 -28.70
N HIS A 472 -11.07 11.20 -28.98
CA HIS A 472 -10.75 12.19 -30.04
C HIS A 472 -9.35 11.92 -30.64
N ARG A 473 -8.89 12.76 -31.58
CA ARG A 473 -7.73 12.54 -32.49
C ARG A 473 -6.43 11.98 -31.88
N ARG A 474 -6.20 12.02 -30.57
CA ARG A 474 -5.06 11.39 -29.86
C ARG A 474 -5.37 10.91 -28.43
N ARG A 475 -6.64 10.63 -28.10
CA ARG A 475 -7.03 10.15 -26.77
C ARG A 475 -7.79 8.84 -26.88
N TYR A 476 -7.17 7.77 -26.43
CA TYR A 476 -7.70 6.41 -26.45
C TYR A 476 -8.24 6.03 -25.07
N ILE A 477 -9.19 5.10 -25.05
CA ILE A 477 -9.75 4.52 -23.83
C ILE A 477 -8.99 3.23 -23.57
N THR A 478 -8.21 3.18 -22.51
CA THR A 478 -7.52 1.97 -22.08
C THR A 478 -8.51 0.99 -21.44
N ARG A 479 -8.32 -0.30 -21.73
CA ARG A 479 -9.02 -1.36 -21.01
C ARG A 479 -8.66 -1.33 -19.53
N ARG A 480 -9.68 -1.50 -18.69
CA ARG A 480 -9.53 -1.62 -17.24
C ARG A 480 -10.06 -2.96 -16.77
N TYR A 481 -9.34 -3.53 -15.81
CA TYR A 481 -9.68 -4.73 -15.07
C TYR A 481 -10.03 -4.31 -13.66
N TYR A 482 -11.09 -4.87 -13.09
CA TYR A 482 -11.61 -4.47 -11.80
C TYR A 482 -11.87 -5.70 -10.94
N THR A 483 -11.63 -5.55 -9.64
CA THR A 483 -12.17 -6.40 -8.58
C THR A 483 -13.30 -5.64 -7.88
N GLY A 484 -13.73 -6.11 -6.70
CA GLY A 484 -14.59 -5.31 -5.83
C GLY A 484 -13.86 -4.13 -5.16
N LEU A 485 -12.53 -4.20 -5.02
CA LEU A 485 -11.73 -3.26 -4.21
C LEU A 485 -10.70 -2.45 -5.00
N PHE A 486 -10.23 -2.92 -6.17
CA PHE A 486 -9.29 -2.16 -6.98
C PHE A 486 -9.54 -2.33 -8.48
N GLY A 487 -9.07 -1.36 -9.26
CA GLY A 487 -9.00 -1.43 -10.71
C GLY A 487 -7.60 -1.11 -11.23
N ILE A 488 -7.18 -1.83 -12.27
CA ILE A 488 -5.92 -1.59 -12.99
C ILE A 488 -6.12 -1.47 -14.50
N SER A 489 -5.25 -0.70 -15.13
CA SER A 489 -5.03 -0.77 -16.59
C SER A 489 -3.69 -1.43 -16.87
N VAL A 490 -3.68 -2.43 -17.76
CA VAL A 490 -2.46 -3.11 -18.20
C VAL A 490 -2.24 -2.80 -19.68
N GLU A 491 -1.14 -2.12 -19.99
CA GLU A 491 -0.76 -1.73 -21.36
C GLU A 491 0.67 -2.19 -21.66
N PRO A 492 0.97 -2.67 -22.88
CA PRO A 492 2.35 -2.81 -23.33
C PRO A 492 3.01 -1.43 -23.46
N ILE A 493 4.26 -1.31 -23.04
CA ILE A 493 5.08 -0.11 -23.20
C ILE A 493 6.37 -0.51 -23.91
N ARG A 494 6.79 0.28 -24.91
CA ARG A 494 8.05 0.07 -25.61
C ARG A 494 9.22 0.26 -24.64
N VAL A 495 10.06 -0.75 -24.44
CA VAL A 495 11.24 -0.78 -23.56
C VAL A 495 12.57 -0.84 -24.34
N GLN A 496 12.55 -1.25 -25.61
CA GLN A 496 13.73 -1.26 -26.50
C GLN A 496 13.41 -0.52 -27.82
N ASN A 497 14.46 -0.02 -28.49
CA ASN A 497 14.35 0.77 -29.72
C ASN A 497 14.94 0.02 -30.91
#